data_AF-A0A5J5GQ26-F1
#
_entry.id   AF-A0A5J5GQ26-F1
#
_cell.length_a   1.000
_cell.length_b   1.000
_cell.length_c   1.000
_cell.angle_alpha   90.00
_cell.angle_beta   90.00
_cell.angle_gamma   90.00
#
_symmetry.space_group_name_H-M   'P 1'
#
loop_
_entity.id
_entity.type
_entity.pdbx_description
1 polymer ?
#
loop_
_entity_poly.entity_id
_entity_poly.type
_entity_poly.pdbx_seq_one_letter_code
_entity_poly.pdbx_strand_id
1 'polypeptide(L)'
;MTDGTLDHFRLEDTRVTRRYFAKFRAITGHMGRVAGAMEAEGRLARPETEVLARYLVALSFTFRALSHKYLFSGRWAHAGRLTLDRVESGFPVFHELLTMASDASQAERHLSGLPDAGRLKDEMVQTIVGELEIPTKLQFALSQRLYYEELRRGGLFWARNDPQAVWLGTEGARRRFLLHWAVYDSQVNLPQVYLMEVEETGRTGLPRDERRWPELQSHLMAQALGGLKLLTIARGVDEDFDDIHPKRLRRFHLGPMYSAAFTRQSGPVAQVLEAARAPEGDDWALAWTEEDLRSASVEQVPSGWFDRVERQVFALDPFSARGAETGATETQRAIILPQRPYQALAELDPPGFREVRKFVVGAGGRVLSYR
;
A
#
# COMPACT_ATOMS: atom_id res chain seq x y z
N MET A 1 5.57 30.16 6.58
CA MET A 1 6.28 29.23 7.49
C MET A 1 5.22 28.53 8.32
N THR A 2 4.80 27.35 7.90
CA THR A 2 3.89 26.47 8.65
C THR A 2 4.71 25.26 9.06
N ASP A 3 5.12 25.27 10.32
CA ASP A 3 5.79 24.14 10.98
C ASP A 3 4.74 23.05 11.25
N GLY A 4 4.40 22.30 10.21
CA GLY A 4 3.62 21.07 10.31
C GLY A 4 4.55 19.94 10.67
N THR A 5 5.00 19.89 11.92
CA THR A 5 5.73 18.74 12.45
C THR A 5 4.77 17.55 12.47
N LEU A 6 4.82 16.73 11.41
CA LEU A 6 4.39 15.34 11.47
C LEU A 6 5.01 14.76 12.75
N ASP A 7 4.19 14.41 13.74
CA ASP A 7 4.65 13.88 15.03
C ASP A 7 5.22 12.47 14.81
N HIS A 8 6.49 12.46 14.39
CA HIS A 8 7.29 11.28 14.10
C HIS A 8 7.61 10.55 15.40
N PHE A 9 6.92 9.44 15.64
CA PHE A 9 7.13 8.64 16.85
C PHE A 9 8.19 7.56 16.60
N ARG A 10 9.22 7.53 17.45
CA ARG A 10 10.27 6.52 17.42
C ARG A 10 9.89 5.36 18.34
N LEU A 11 9.95 4.13 17.82
CA LEU A 11 9.82 2.94 18.66
C LEU A 11 11.14 2.66 19.36
N GLU A 12 11.21 2.98 20.66
CA GLU A 12 12.44 2.88 21.44
C GLU A 12 12.66 1.51 22.08
N ASP A 13 11.60 0.72 22.28
CA ASP A 13 11.65 -0.56 23.00
C ASP A 13 11.48 -1.76 22.06
N THR A 14 12.31 -2.80 22.24
CA THR A 14 12.31 -4.00 21.39
C THR A 14 10.98 -4.75 21.42
N ARG A 15 10.32 -4.85 22.58
CA ARG A 15 9.03 -5.53 22.70
C ARG A 15 7.95 -4.73 21.97
N VAL A 16 7.94 -3.41 22.12
CA VAL A 16 7.02 -2.52 21.39
C VAL A 16 7.20 -2.64 19.87
N THR A 17 8.45 -2.61 19.38
CA THR A 17 8.77 -2.78 17.95
C THR A 17 8.32 -4.13 17.40
N ARG A 18 8.56 -5.22 18.13
CA ARG A 18 8.12 -6.56 17.71
C ARG A 18 6.59 -6.66 17.63
N ARG A 19 5.89 -6.08 18.60
CA ARG A 19 4.42 -6.03 18.61
C ARG A 19 3.86 -5.27 17.41
N TYR A 20 4.47 -4.13 17.08
CA TYR A 20 4.11 -3.34 15.92
C TYR A 20 4.20 -4.14 14.62
N PHE A 21 5.35 -4.78 14.36
CA PHE A 21 5.53 -5.58 13.15
C PHE A 21 4.67 -6.86 13.14
N ALA A 22 4.42 -7.48 14.29
CA ALA A 22 3.50 -8.62 14.39
C ALA A 22 2.07 -8.20 14.01
N LYS A 23 1.61 -7.03 14.48
CA LYS A 23 0.32 -6.45 14.12
C LYS A 23 0.21 -6.22 12.61
N PHE A 24 1.19 -5.56 11.99
CA PHE A 24 1.19 -5.33 10.54
C PHE A 24 1.26 -6.63 9.71
N ARG A 25 1.99 -7.64 10.19
CA ARG A 25 2.01 -8.96 9.54
C ARG A 25 0.62 -9.61 9.53
N ALA A 26 -0.12 -9.51 10.64
CA ALA A 26 -1.50 -9.99 10.69
C ALA A 26 -2.41 -9.18 9.75
N ILE A 27 -2.36 -7.85 9.85
CA ILE A 27 -3.18 -6.94 9.03
C ILE A 27 -2.98 -7.19 7.53
N THR A 28 -1.74 -7.21 7.05
CA THR A 28 -1.44 -7.47 5.62
C THR A 28 -1.95 -8.85 5.17
N GLY A 29 -1.88 -9.87 6.04
CA GLY A 29 -2.48 -11.18 5.78
C GLY A 29 -4.01 -11.18 5.70
N HIS A 30 -4.69 -10.29 6.41
CA HIS A 30 -6.14 -10.12 6.32
C HIS A 30 -6.56 -9.33 5.08
N MET A 31 -5.80 -8.31 4.70
CA MET A 31 -6.04 -7.51 3.49
C MET A 31 -6.10 -8.37 2.22
N GLY A 32 -5.24 -9.39 2.09
CA GLY A 32 -5.31 -10.33 0.96
C GLY A 32 -6.64 -11.10 0.91
N ARG A 33 -7.22 -11.44 2.06
CA ARG A 33 -8.53 -12.10 2.14
C ARG A 33 -9.68 -11.13 1.86
N VAL A 34 -9.53 -9.87 2.25
CA VAL A 34 -10.49 -8.80 1.91
C VAL A 34 -10.56 -8.62 0.39
N ALA A 35 -9.41 -8.57 -0.29
CA ALA A 35 -9.37 -8.52 -1.76
C ALA A 35 -10.11 -9.71 -2.39
N GLY A 36 -9.89 -10.93 -1.88
CA GLY A 36 -10.64 -12.12 -2.33
C GLY A 36 -12.14 -12.07 -2.04
N ALA A 37 -12.55 -11.49 -0.90
CA ALA A 37 -13.97 -11.27 -0.60
C ALA A 37 -14.60 -10.25 -1.57
N MET A 38 -13.88 -9.18 -1.91
CA MET A 38 -14.33 -8.18 -2.90
C MET A 38 -14.46 -8.76 -4.30
N GLU A 39 -13.59 -9.71 -4.69
CA GLU A 39 -13.73 -10.47 -5.94
C GLU A 39 -15.00 -11.33 -5.93
N ALA A 40 -15.25 -12.08 -4.84
CA ALA A 40 -16.44 -12.91 -4.70
C ALA A 40 -17.75 -12.10 -4.72
N GLU A 41 -17.70 -10.84 -4.25
CA GLU A 41 -18.81 -9.88 -4.33
C GLU A 41 -18.93 -9.18 -5.70
N GLY A 42 -18.05 -9.45 -6.67
CA GLY A 42 -18.04 -8.83 -8.00
C GLY A 42 -17.54 -7.38 -8.03
N ARG A 43 -16.90 -6.90 -6.96
CA ARG A 43 -16.37 -5.52 -6.87
C ARG A 43 -14.94 -5.39 -7.42
N LEU A 44 -14.21 -6.49 -7.48
CA LEU A 44 -12.93 -6.61 -8.17
C LEU A 44 -13.04 -7.66 -9.27
N ALA A 45 -12.56 -7.34 -10.46
CA ALA A 45 -12.31 -8.33 -11.48
C ALA A 45 -11.06 -9.15 -11.11
N ARG A 46 -10.98 -10.39 -11.58
CA ARG A 46 -9.87 -11.30 -11.25
C ARG A 46 -8.47 -10.73 -11.54
N PRO A 47 -8.21 -10.08 -12.70
CA PRO A 47 -6.90 -9.45 -12.95
C PRO A 47 -6.57 -8.32 -11.95
N GLU A 48 -7.58 -7.55 -11.52
CA GLU A 48 -7.41 -6.51 -10.51
C GLU A 48 -7.05 -7.11 -9.14
N THR A 49 -7.74 -8.19 -8.75
CA THR A 49 -7.46 -8.91 -7.50
C THR A 49 -6.05 -9.50 -7.49
N GLU A 50 -5.61 -10.11 -8.60
CA GLU A 50 -4.26 -10.66 -8.73
C GLU A 50 -3.18 -9.58 -8.60
N VAL A 51 -3.38 -8.41 -9.23
CA VAL A 51 -2.47 -7.27 -9.11
C VAL A 51 -2.45 -6.72 -7.69
N LEU A 52 -3.62 -6.49 -7.09
CA LEU A 52 -3.73 -5.99 -5.72
C LEU A 52 -3.06 -6.95 -4.73
N ALA A 53 -3.26 -8.27 -4.88
CA ALA A 53 -2.62 -9.28 -4.07
C ALA A 53 -1.09 -9.22 -4.17
N ARG A 54 -0.52 -8.97 -5.36
CA ARG A 54 0.93 -8.80 -5.54
C ARG A 54 1.47 -7.61 -4.74
N TYR A 55 0.79 -6.46 -4.78
CA TYR A 55 1.21 -5.30 -4.00
C TYR A 55 1.07 -5.51 -2.49
N LEU A 56 0.04 -6.24 -2.04
CA LEU A 56 -0.11 -6.60 -0.62
C LEU A 56 0.99 -7.55 -0.14
N VAL A 57 1.40 -8.52 -0.97
CA VAL A 57 2.55 -9.38 -0.68
C VAL A 57 3.85 -8.57 -0.63
N ALA A 58 4.04 -7.65 -1.59
CA ALA A 58 5.20 -6.78 -1.61
C ALA A 58 5.29 -5.90 -0.35
N LEU A 59 4.14 -5.37 0.10
CA LEU A 59 4.05 -4.61 1.34
C LEU A 59 4.40 -5.49 2.55
N SER A 60 3.92 -6.73 2.60
CA SER A 60 4.29 -7.69 3.65
C SER A 60 5.80 -7.96 3.70
N PHE A 61 6.45 -8.08 2.55
CA PHE A 61 7.91 -8.22 2.48
C PHE A 61 8.64 -6.96 2.94
N THR A 62 8.15 -5.76 2.61
CA THR A 62 8.69 -4.49 3.12
C THR A 62 8.63 -4.44 4.64
N PHE A 63 7.48 -4.75 5.25
CA PHE A 63 7.36 -4.80 6.71
C PHE A 63 8.25 -5.89 7.34
N ARG A 64 8.46 -7.01 6.66
CA ARG A 64 9.37 -8.06 7.14
C ARG A 64 10.83 -7.59 7.12
N ALA A 65 11.28 -6.95 6.04
CA ALA A 65 12.62 -6.37 5.96
C ALA A 65 12.85 -5.33 7.08
N LEU A 66 11.92 -4.38 7.24
CA LEU A 66 11.96 -3.40 8.32
C LEU A 66 11.96 -4.06 9.71
N SER A 67 11.23 -5.17 9.88
CA SER A 67 11.23 -5.90 11.16
C SER A 67 12.60 -6.51 11.50
N HIS A 68 13.39 -6.92 10.49
CA HIS A 68 14.76 -7.39 10.70
C HIS A 68 15.71 -6.23 11.00
N LYS A 69 15.60 -5.13 10.26
CA LYS A 69 16.39 -3.90 10.48
C LYS A 69 16.25 -3.38 11.91
N TYR A 70 15.01 -3.33 12.41
CA TYR A 70 14.67 -2.76 13.72
C TYR A 70 14.47 -3.80 14.83
N LEU A 71 14.87 -5.06 14.61
CA LEU A 71 14.67 -6.14 15.59
C LEU A 71 15.34 -5.88 16.96
N PHE A 72 16.39 -5.06 16.97
CA PHE A 72 17.23 -4.73 18.13
C PHE A 72 17.05 -3.30 18.66
N SER A 73 16.06 -2.55 18.18
CA SER A 73 15.77 -1.20 18.68
C SER A 73 15.61 -1.21 20.21
N GLY A 74 16.40 -0.39 20.91
CA GLY A 74 16.40 -0.32 22.38
C GLY A 74 17.24 -1.38 23.11
N ARG A 75 17.65 -2.46 22.43
CA ARG A 75 18.45 -3.54 23.01
C ARG A 75 19.93 -3.47 22.65
N TRP A 76 20.28 -2.75 21.57
CA TRP A 76 21.65 -2.54 21.15
C TRP A 76 21.88 -1.05 20.85
N ALA A 77 22.95 -0.46 21.41
CA ALA A 77 23.19 0.98 21.31
C ALA A 77 23.34 1.48 19.87
N HIS A 78 23.83 0.62 18.97
CA HIS A 78 24.01 0.94 17.55
C HIS A 78 22.82 0.54 16.66
N ALA A 79 21.75 -0.02 17.24
CA ALA A 79 20.55 -0.34 16.46
C ALA A 79 19.72 0.93 16.21
N GLY A 80 19.25 1.08 14.97
CA GLY A 80 18.33 2.14 14.59
C GLY A 80 16.98 2.01 15.32
N ARG A 81 16.16 3.05 15.22
CA ARG A 81 14.79 3.08 15.73
C ARG A 81 13.84 3.35 14.56
N LEU A 82 12.79 2.56 14.44
CA LEU A 82 11.75 2.79 13.44
C LEU A 82 11.05 4.11 13.75
N THR A 83 10.89 4.95 12.73
CA THR A 83 10.04 6.13 12.80
C THR A 83 8.72 5.84 12.09
N LEU A 84 7.59 6.05 12.78
CA LEU A 84 6.25 5.90 12.22
C LEU A 84 5.45 7.19 12.41
N ASP A 85 4.51 7.41 11.50
CA ASP A 85 3.54 8.49 11.60
C ASP A 85 2.41 8.07 12.54
N ARG A 86 2.39 8.66 13.74
CA ARG A 86 1.49 8.23 14.82
C ARG A 86 0.12 8.89 14.75
N VAL A 87 -0.01 9.97 13.99
CA VAL A 87 -1.22 10.82 13.98
C VAL A 87 -2.05 10.52 12.75
N GLU A 88 -1.43 10.54 11.57
CA GLU A 88 -2.18 10.44 10.32
C GLU A 88 -2.32 8.97 9.89
N SER A 89 -1.22 8.21 9.86
CA SER A 89 -1.20 6.96 9.10
C SER A 89 -1.11 5.67 9.94
N GLY A 90 -0.29 5.64 10.98
CA GLY A 90 0.09 4.44 11.72
C GLY A 90 1.18 3.58 11.04
N PHE A 91 1.68 3.99 9.87
CA PHE A 91 2.69 3.29 9.08
C PHE A 91 4.10 3.92 9.23
N PRO A 92 5.18 3.22 8.81
CA PRO A 92 6.52 3.81 8.73
C PRO A 92 6.54 5.10 7.92
N VAL A 93 7.34 6.10 8.30
CA VAL A 93 7.41 7.34 7.50
C VAL A 93 8.07 7.08 6.14
N PHE A 94 7.74 7.88 5.12
CA PHE A 94 8.27 7.75 3.76
C PHE A 94 9.81 7.65 3.70
N HIS A 95 10.50 8.36 4.58
CA HIS A 95 11.96 8.32 4.66
C HIS A 95 12.52 6.91 4.93
N GLU A 96 11.79 6.06 5.67
CA GLU A 96 12.20 4.68 5.95
C GLU A 96 12.35 3.86 4.65
N LEU A 97 11.45 4.09 3.68
CA LEU A 97 11.49 3.42 2.38
C LEU A 97 12.65 3.96 1.51
N LEU A 98 12.97 5.25 1.61
CA LEU A 98 14.13 5.81 0.92
C LEU A 98 15.44 5.24 1.46
N THR A 99 15.58 5.15 2.79
CA THR A 99 16.75 4.52 3.40
C THR A 99 16.84 3.05 3.01
N MET A 100 15.71 2.32 3.01
CA MET A 100 15.66 0.91 2.60
C MET A 100 16.08 0.72 1.13
N ALA A 101 15.68 1.62 0.24
CA ALA A 101 16.10 1.60 -1.17
C ALA A 101 17.61 1.84 -1.32
N SER A 102 18.16 2.78 -0.54
CA SER A 102 19.61 3.00 -0.47
C SER A 102 20.34 1.76 0.04
N ASP A 103 19.87 1.14 1.13
CA ASP A 103 20.43 -0.08 1.70
C ASP A 103 20.40 -1.24 0.69
N ALA A 104 19.34 -1.33 -0.12
CA ALA A 104 19.19 -2.39 -1.13
C ALA A 104 20.27 -2.30 -2.22
N SER A 105 20.66 -1.08 -2.63
CA SER A 105 21.74 -0.88 -3.61
C SER A 105 23.12 -1.37 -3.12
N GLN A 106 23.29 -1.52 -1.80
CA GLN A 106 24.53 -1.94 -1.15
C GLN A 106 24.44 -3.35 -0.54
N ALA A 107 23.29 -4.02 -0.68
CA ALA A 107 23.00 -5.27 0.02
C ALA A 107 24.01 -6.37 -0.30
N GLU A 108 24.42 -6.55 -1.56
CA GLU A 108 25.40 -7.57 -1.94
C GLU A 108 26.76 -7.35 -1.27
N ARG A 109 27.21 -6.09 -1.21
CA ARG A 109 28.46 -5.72 -0.54
C ARG A 109 28.40 -5.98 0.96
N HIS A 110 27.26 -5.72 1.60
CA HIS A 110 27.08 -6.06 3.01
C HIS A 110 27.03 -7.56 3.25
N LEU A 111 26.35 -8.31 2.37
CA LEU A 111 26.23 -9.76 2.48
C LEU A 111 27.56 -10.49 2.28
N SER A 112 28.48 -9.98 1.44
CA SER A 112 29.80 -10.60 1.27
C SER A 112 30.69 -10.45 2.51
N GLY A 113 30.48 -9.40 3.30
CA GLY A 113 31.19 -9.15 4.56
C GLY A 113 30.57 -9.81 5.79
N LEU A 114 29.37 -10.40 5.68
CA LEU A 114 28.64 -11.03 6.79
C LEU A 114 28.66 -12.56 6.65
N PRO A 115 28.95 -13.30 7.73
CA PRO A 115 28.75 -14.75 7.74
C PRO A 115 27.30 -15.10 7.39
N ASP A 116 27.09 -16.26 6.79
CA ASP A 116 25.75 -16.74 6.49
C ASP A 116 24.95 -17.02 7.78
N ALA A 117 23.63 -17.12 7.62
CA ALA A 117 22.73 -17.31 8.74
C ALA A 117 22.93 -18.65 9.49
N GLY A 118 23.47 -19.68 8.84
CA GLY A 118 23.77 -20.96 9.48
C GLY A 118 24.95 -20.81 10.43
N ARG A 119 26.07 -20.29 9.92
CA ARG A 119 27.27 -20.04 10.71
C ARG A 119 27.03 -19.13 11.91
N LEU A 120 26.27 -18.05 11.74
CA LEU A 120 25.90 -17.16 12.86
C LEU A 120 25.10 -17.90 13.94
N LYS A 121 24.23 -18.84 13.56
CA LYS A 121 23.47 -19.65 14.52
C LYS A 121 24.36 -20.65 15.26
N ASP A 122 25.29 -21.27 14.56
CA ASP A 122 26.23 -22.21 15.16
C ASP A 122 27.15 -21.51 16.17
N GLU A 123 27.70 -20.35 15.81
CA GLU A 123 28.50 -19.51 16.71
C GLU A 123 27.69 -19.06 17.93
N MET A 124 26.40 -18.71 17.76
CA MET A 124 25.52 -18.39 18.89
C MET A 124 25.32 -19.57 19.84
N VAL A 125 25.10 -20.78 19.31
CA VAL A 125 24.94 -21.99 20.14
C VAL A 125 26.22 -22.27 20.92
N GLN A 126 27.39 -22.11 20.29
CA GLN A 126 28.68 -22.28 20.95
C GLN A 126 28.88 -21.27 22.08
N THR A 127 28.58 -19.98 21.88
CA THR A 127 28.65 -18.98 22.96
C THR A 127 27.67 -19.29 24.10
N ILE A 128 26.43 -19.67 23.79
CA ILE A 128 25.42 -19.98 24.81
C ILE A 128 25.83 -21.20 25.65
N VAL A 129 26.34 -22.26 25.02
CA VAL A 129 26.66 -23.51 25.73
C VAL A 129 28.04 -23.47 26.37
N GLY A 130 29.03 -22.87 25.69
CA GLY A 130 30.42 -22.83 26.13
C GLY A 130 30.70 -21.73 27.14
N GLU A 131 30.13 -20.54 26.92
CA GLU A 131 30.41 -19.34 27.74
C GLU A 131 29.23 -19.01 28.68
N LEU A 132 28.06 -19.63 28.49
CA LEU A 132 26.83 -19.34 29.25
C LEU A 132 26.37 -17.87 29.13
N GLU A 133 26.73 -17.22 28.03
CA GLU A 133 26.41 -15.82 27.76
C GLU A 133 25.32 -15.66 26.69
N ILE A 134 24.58 -14.54 26.75
CA ILE A 134 23.60 -14.18 25.72
C ILE A 134 24.34 -13.51 24.55
N PRO A 135 24.37 -14.12 23.34
CA PRO A 135 25.23 -13.67 22.24
C PRO A 135 24.61 -12.50 21.47
N THR A 136 24.35 -11.37 22.15
CA THR A 136 23.57 -10.24 21.61
C THR A 136 24.20 -9.66 20.35
N LYS A 137 25.54 -9.59 20.26
CA LYS A 137 26.27 -9.14 19.07
C LYS A 137 26.01 -10.03 17.85
N LEU A 138 26.06 -11.35 18.04
CA LEU A 138 25.78 -12.32 16.97
C LEU A 138 24.30 -12.29 16.57
N GLN A 139 23.38 -12.13 17.53
CA GLN A 139 21.96 -11.98 17.22
C GLN A 139 21.67 -10.71 16.40
N PHE A 140 22.36 -9.60 16.70
CA PHE A 140 22.28 -8.37 15.91
C PHE A 140 22.87 -8.58 14.50
N ALA A 141 24.04 -9.21 14.39
CA ALA A 141 24.63 -9.55 13.09
C ALA A 141 23.68 -10.41 12.25
N LEU A 142 23.01 -11.40 12.86
CA LEU A 142 22.01 -12.23 12.19
C LEU A 142 20.81 -11.40 11.73
N SER A 143 20.32 -10.44 12.53
CA SER A 143 19.21 -9.58 12.10
C SER A 143 19.59 -8.72 10.89
N GLN A 144 20.81 -8.18 10.86
CA GLN A 144 21.31 -7.43 9.71
C GLN A 144 21.49 -8.33 8.48
N ARG A 145 22.02 -9.55 8.66
CA ARG A 145 22.12 -10.55 7.60
C ARG A 145 20.75 -10.84 6.97
N LEU A 146 19.75 -11.14 7.79
CA LEU A 146 18.38 -11.41 7.33
C LEU A 146 17.74 -10.20 6.64
N TYR A 147 18.01 -8.98 7.14
CA TYR A 147 17.56 -7.75 6.49
C TYR A 147 18.10 -7.63 5.07
N TYR A 148 19.43 -7.72 4.88
CA TYR A 148 20.03 -7.63 3.55
C TYR A 148 19.67 -8.80 2.63
N GLU A 149 19.45 -10.00 3.17
CA GLU A 149 18.93 -11.14 2.39
C GLU A 149 17.52 -10.86 1.86
N GLU A 150 16.64 -10.26 2.67
CA GLU A 150 15.32 -9.82 2.23
C GLU A 150 15.39 -8.72 1.17
N LEU A 151 16.29 -7.75 1.33
CA LEU A 151 16.51 -6.70 0.32
C LEU A 151 16.97 -7.29 -1.02
N ARG A 152 17.97 -8.17 -1.00
CA ARG A 152 18.49 -8.83 -2.20
C ARG A 152 17.45 -9.72 -2.87
N ARG A 153 16.59 -10.37 -2.10
CA ARG A 153 15.51 -11.21 -2.64
C ARG A 153 14.50 -10.40 -3.47
N GLY A 154 14.35 -9.11 -3.18
CA GLY A 154 13.47 -8.21 -3.91
C GLY A 154 11.98 -8.50 -3.69
N GLY A 155 11.15 -8.01 -4.62
CA GLY A 155 9.69 -8.10 -4.53
C GLY A 155 9.09 -7.23 -3.41
N LEU A 156 9.82 -6.20 -2.98
CA LEU A 156 9.41 -5.26 -1.93
C LEU A 156 8.49 -4.18 -2.50
N PHE A 157 7.64 -3.60 -1.65
CA PHE A 157 6.91 -2.38 -1.96
C PHE A 157 7.81 -1.17 -1.70
N TRP A 158 8.10 -0.41 -2.75
CA TRP A 158 8.98 0.75 -2.70
C TRP A 158 8.22 2.07 -2.63
N ALA A 159 8.96 3.17 -2.43
CA ALA A 159 8.43 4.52 -2.54
C ALA A 159 7.76 4.77 -3.90
N ARG A 160 8.35 4.20 -4.96
CA ARG A 160 7.84 4.21 -6.33
C ARG A 160 7.89 2.79 -6.87
N ASN A 161 6.77 2.27 -7.36
CA ASN A 161 6.65 0.97 -7.99
C ASN A 161 6.16 1.20 -9.41
N ASP A 162 7.06 1.04 -10.39
CA ASP A 162 6.85 1.52 -11.76
C ASP A 162 5.63 0.88 -12.44
N PRO A 163 5.00 1.59 -13.40
CA PRO A 163 3.85 1.08 -14.09
C PRO A 163 4.17 -0.18 -14.89
N GLN A 164 3.26 -1.13 -14.82
CA GLN A 164 3.27 -2.39 -15.55
C GLN A 164 1.92 -2.58 -16.24
N ALA A 165 1.87 -3.47 -17.22
CA ALA A 165 0.68 -3.71 -18.02
C ALA A 165 0.35 -5.20 -18.06
N VAL A 166 -0.91 -5.53 -17.81
CA VAL A 166 -1.49 -6.85 -17.99
C VAL A 166 -2.42 -6.82 -19.18
N TRP A 167 -2.25 -7.72 -20.13
CA TRP A 167 -3.14 -7.83 -21.29
C TRP A 167 -4.49 -8.42 -20.86
N LEU A 168 -5.59 -7.75 -21.20
CA LEU A 168 -6.96 -8.18 -20.89
C LEU A 168 -7.68 -8.80 -22.09
N GLY A 169 -7.20 -8.54 -23.30
CA GLY A 169 -7.81 -9.05 -24.52
C GLY A 169 -7.71 -8.08 -25.69
N THR A 170 -8.38 -8.44 -26.78
CA THR A 170 -8.52 -7.60 -27.97
C THR A 170 -9.96 -7.65 -28.42
N GLU A 171 -10.55 -6.48 -28.67
CA GLU A 171 -11.92 -6.32 -29.13
C GLU A 171 -11.91 -5.50 -30.42
N GLY A 172 -12.22 -6.16 -31.54
CA GLY A 172 -12.06 -5.58 -32.87
C GLY A 172 -10.61 -5.11 -33.11
N ALA A 173 -10.44 -3.81 -33.35
CA ALA A 173 -9.13 -3.20 -33.55
C ALA A 173 -8.45 -2.71 -32.25
N ARG A 174 -9.11 -2.79 -31.09
CA ARG A 174 -8.63 -2.22 -29.83
C ARG A 174 -8.03 -3.28 -28.93
N ARG A 175 -6.83 -3.03 -28.41
CA ARG A 175 -6.20 -3.87 -27.39
C ARG A 175 -6.58 -3.34 -26.01
N ARG A 176 -6.97 -4.21 -25.09
CA ARG A 176 -7.30 -3.83 -23.72
C ARG A 176 -6.17 -4.23 -22.79
N PHE A 177 -5.74 -3.29 -21.96
CA PHE A 177 -4.72 -3.51 -20.93
C PHE A 177 -5.20 -3.00 -19.57
N LEU A 178 -4.81 -3.71 -18.52
CA LEU A 178 -4.83 -3.23 -17.15
C LEU A 178 -3.43 -2.71 -16.83
N LEU A 179 -3.28 -1.38 -16.83
CA LEU A 179 -2.09 -0.73 -16.32
C LEU A 179 -2.18 -0.68 -14.80
N HIS A 180 -1.05 -0.91 -14.13
CA HIS A 180 -1.01 -0.80 -12.67
C HIS A 180 0.34 -0.31 -12.18
N TRP A 181 0.30 0.51 -11.13
CA TRP A 181 1.48 1.03 -10.44
C TRP A 181 1.13 1.29 -8.98
N ALA A 182 2.14 1.58 -8.16
CA ALA A 182 1.90 1.95 -6.78
C ALA A 182 2.95 2.94 -6.27
N VAL A 183 2.53 3.79 -5.34
CA VAL A 183 3.42 4.73 -4.65
C VAL A 183 3.23 4.64 -3.16
N TYR A 184 4.28 4.93 -2.42
CA TYR A 184 4.16 5.24 -1.01
C TYR A 184 4.05 6.77 -0.90
N ASP A 185 2.87 7.26 -0.57
CA ASP A 185 2.60 8.69 -0.55
C ASP A 185 3.36 9.36 0.60
N SER A 186 4.15 10.40 0.28
CA SER A 186 4.98 11.08 1.26
C SER A 186 4.24 12.12 2.11
N GLN A 187 3.04 12.53 1.72
CA GLN A 187 2.23 13.48 2.47
C GLN A 187 1.46 12.79 3.59
N VAL A 188 0.90 11.61 3.30
CA VAL A 188 0.07 10.85 4.26
C VAL A 188 0.75 9.58 4.77
N ASN A 189 1.95 9.25 4.31
CA ASN A 189 2.68 8.03 4.68
C ASN A 189 1.85 6.75 4.49
N LEU A 190 1.19 6.61 3.34
CA LEU A 190 0.35 5.45 3.02
C LEU A 190 0.67 4.84 1.66
N PRO A 191 0.59 3.50 1.52
CA PRO A 191 0.62 2.86 0.21
C PRO A 191 -0.64 3.18 -0.59
N GLN A 192 -0.46 3.61 -1.84
CA GLN A 192 -1.51 3.81 -2.81
C GLN A 192 -1.27 2.93 -4.04
N VAL A 193 -2.28 2.15 -4.42
CA VAL A 193 -2.23 1.28 -5.61
C VAL A 193 -3.20 1.81 -6.66
N TYR A 194 -2.71 1.93 -7.90
CA TYR A 194 -3.46 2.45 -9.03
C TYR A 194 -3.71 1.33 -10.03
N LEU A 195 -4.94 1.22 -10.51
CA LEU A 195 -5.36 0.30 -11.56
C LEU A 195 -6.06 1.10 -12.65
N MET A 196 -5.55 1.09 -13.88
CA MET A 196 -6.14 1.79 -15.01
C MET A 196 -6.40 0.81 -16.15
N GLU A 197 -7.68 0.58 -16.45
CA GLU A 197 -8.07 -0.09 -17.68
C GLU A 197 -7.99 0.90 -18.84
N VAL A 198 -7.26 0.52 -19.89
CA VAL A 198 -7.10 1.31 -21.11
C VAL A 198 -7.46 0.49 -22.34
N GLU A 199 -8.05 1.17 -23.33
CA GLU A 199 -8.08 0.69 -24.71
C GLU A 199 -6.95 1.36 -25.49
N GLU A 200 -6.23 0.58 -26.28
CA GLU A 200 -5.14 1.07 -27.12
C GLU A 200 -5.37 0.73 -28.59
N THR A 201 -5.19 1.73 -29.45
CA THR A 201 -5.39 1.68 -30.91
C THR A 201 -4.08 1.81 -31.70
N GLY A 202 -2.94 1.99 -31.03
CA GLY A 202 -1.64 2.17 -31.65
C GLY A 202 -1.16 0.97 -32.46
N ARG A 203 -0.18 1.20 -33.34
CA ARG A 203 0.34 0.15 -34.26
C ARG A 203 1.01 -1.01 -33.51
N THR A 204 1.76 -0.71 -32.46
CA THR A 204 2.51 -1.68 -31.64
C THR A 204 1.86 -1.76 -30.26
N GLY A 205 1.67 -2.94 -29.68
CA GLY A 205 1.05 -3.01 -28.33
C GLY A 205 1.89 -2.30 -27.27
N LEU A 206 1.24 -1.58 -26.33
CA LEU A 206 1.92 -0.72 -25.36
C LEU A 206 3.20 -1.32 -24.78
N PRO A 207 3.22 -2.51 -24.14
CA PRO A 207 4.41 -2.98 -23.44
C PRO A 207 5.60 -3.32 -24.37
N ARG A 208 5.36 -3.38 -25.69
CA ARG A 208 6.36 -3.63 -26.72
C ARG A 208 6.75 -2.36 -27.48
N ASP A 209 6.05 -1.25 -27.28
CA ASP A 209 6.35 0.01 -27.93
C ASP A 209 7.47 0.72 -27.16
N GLU A 210 8.69 0.68 -27.71
CA GLU A 210 9.90 1.20 -27.08
C GLU A 210 9.89 2.72 -26.82
N ARG A 211 8.95 3.45 -27.43
CA ARG A 211 8.81 4.90 -27.28
C ARG A 211 7.64 5.27 -26.36
N ARG A 212 6.43 4.83 -26.71
CA ARG A 212 5.22 5.23 -25.96
C ARG A 212 5.17 4.64 -24.56
N TRP A 213 5.72 3.45 -24.35
CA TRP A 213 5.65 2.81 -23.04
C TRP A 213 6.52 3.51 -21.98
N PRO A 214 7.81 3.80 -22.21
CA PRO A 214 8.59 4.58 -21.27
C PRO A 214 8.04 6.00 -21.02
N GLU A 215 7.49 6.65 -22.05
CA GLU A 215 6.82 7.95 -21.95
C GLU A 215 5.61 7.85 -21.02
N LEU A 216 4.72 6.88 -21.25
CA LEU A 216 3.54 6.65 -20.41
C LEU A 216 3.91 6.27 -18.98
N GLN A 217 4.92 5.41 -18.78
CA GLN A 217 5.39 5.03 -17.44
C GLN A 217 5.87 6.27 -16.66
N SER A 218 6.64 7.13 -17.31
CA SER A 218 7.14 8.38 -16.72
C SER A 218 5.99 9.34 -16.40
N HIS A 219 5.04 9.49 -17.31
CA HIS A 219 3.86 10.33 -17.15
C HIS A 219 2.99 9.88 -15.95
N LEU A 220 2.60 8.61 -15.91
CA LEU A 220 1.80 8.04 -14.81
C LEU A 220 2.48 8.19 -13.45
N MET A 221 3.79 7.92 -13.39
CA MET A 221 4.53 8.00 -12.14
C MET A 221 4.73 9.45 -11.68
N ALA A 222 4.93 10.40 -12.59
CA ALA A 222 5.01 11.82 -12.23
C ALA A 222 3.69 12.32 -11.62
N GLN A 223 2.55 11.89 -12.15
CA GLN A 223 1.24 12.29 -11.67
C GLN A 223 0.81 11.60 -10.37
N ALA A 224 1.35 10.42 -10.07
CA ALA A 224 1.09 9.72 -8.81
C ALA A 224 1.76 10.38 -7.59
N LEU A 225 2.82 11.15 -7.80
CA LEU A 225 3.58 11.84 -6.77
C LEU A 225 2.91 13.17 -6.40
N GLY A 226 1.98 13.16 -5.45
CA GLY A 226 1.38 14.39 -4.90
C GLY A 226 -0.14 14.38 -4.76
N GLY A 227 -0.79 13.21 -4.78
CA GLY A 227 -2.21 13.11 -4.46
C GLY A 227 -3.14 13.74 -5.50
N LEU A 228 -2.74 13.80 -6.78
CA LEU A 228 -3.58 14.34 -7.84
C LEU A 228 -4.94 13.62 -7.91
N LYS A 229 -5.97 14.34 -8.35
CA LYS A 229 -7.31 13.78 -8.56
C LYS A 229 -7.27 12.75 -9.70
N LEU A 230 -8.06 11.69 -9.62
CA LEU A 230 -8.10 10.66 -10.66
C LEU A 230 -8.44 11.26 -12.03
N LEU A 231 -9.38 12.20 -12.07
CA LEU A 231 -9.75 12.91 -13.31
C LEU A 231 -8.55 13.58 -13.98
N THR A 232 -7.66 14.22 -13.21
CA THR A 232 -6.47 14.89 -13.74
C THR A 232 -5.51 13.88 -14.34
N ILE A 233 -5.33 12.73 -13.69
CA ILE A 233 -4.46 11.65 -14.18
C ILE A 233 -5.02 11.08 -15.48
N ALA A 234 -6.30 10.70 -15.48
CA ALA A 234 -6.93 10.08 -16.63
C ALA A 234 -7.02 11.03 -17.83
N ARG A 235 -7.34 12.32 -17.62
CA ARG A 235 -7.31 13.33 -18.68
C ARG A 235 -5.90 13.55 -19.22
N GLY A 236 -4.88 13.64 -18.37
CA GLY A 236 -3.50 13.79 -18.84
C GLY A 236 -3.09 12.65 -19.77
N VAL A 237 -3.43 11.39 -19.42
CA VAL A 237 -3.17 10.26 -20.31
C VAL A 237 -3.95 10.38 -21.62
N ASP A 238 -5.25 10.67 -21.54
CA ASP A 238 -6.13 10.73 -22.70
C ASP A 238 -5.80 11.91 -23.64
N GLU A 239 -5.25 13.01 -23.12
CA GLU A 239 -4.85 14.21 -23.88
C GLU A 239 -3.44 14.07 -24.48
N ASP A 240 -2.48 13.50 -23.73
CA ASP A 240 -1.08 13.39 -24.15
C ASP A 240 -0.82 12.18 -25.07
N PHE A 241 -1.70 11.18 -25.07
CA PHE A 241 -1.55 9.94 -25.84
C PHE A 241 -2.80 9.65 -26.70
N ASP A 242 -2.76 10.10 -27.96
CA ASP A 242 -3.89 10.00 -28.92
C ASP A 242 -4.41 8.58 -29.18
N ASP A 243 -3.61 7.55 -28.91
CA ASP A 243 -3.96 6.15 -29.14
C ASP A 243 -4.18 5.35 -27.86
N ILE A 244 -4.26 6.01 -26.70
CA ILE A 244 -4.49 5.40 -25.38
C ILE A 244 -5.72 6.03 -24.75
N HIS A 245 -6.74 5.23 -24.51
CA HIS A 245 -8.04 5.69 -24.02
C HIS A 245 -8.37 5.08 -22.66
N PRO A 246 -8.21 5.84 -21.55
CA PRO A 246 -8.54 5.36 -20.21
C PRO A 246 -10.03 5.11 -20.05
N LYS A 247 -10.42 3.88 -19.73
CA LYS A 247 -11.83 3.49 -19.55
C LYS A 247 -12.25 3.48 -18.09
N ARG A 248 -11.33 3.06 -17.21
CA ARG A 248 -11.57 3.06 -15.77
C ARG A 248 -10.24 3.25 -15.04
N LEU A 249 -10.18 4.20 -14.11
CA LEU A 249 -9.05 4.41 -13.22
C LEU A 249 -9.52 4.25 -11.78
N ARG A 250 -8.86 3.37 -11.03
CA ARG A 250 -9.10 3.16 -9.60
C ARG A 250 -7.85 3.44 -8.80
N ARG A 251 -8.04 3.98 -7.60
CA ARG A 251 -6.98 4.17 -6.61
C ARG A 251 -7.41 3.60 -5.27
N PHE A 252 -6.55 2.75 -4.71
CA PHE A 252 -6.73 2.13 -3.41
C PHE A 252 -5.77 2.74 -2.40
N HIS A 253 -6.31 3.32 -1.33
CA HIS A 253 -5.53 3.76 -0.18
C HIS A 253 -5.56 2.67 0.88
N LEU A 254 -4.37 2.16 1.21
CA LEU A 254 -4.17 1.04 2.10
C LEU A 254 -3.86 1.55 3.52
N GLY A 255 -4.88 2.08 4.19
CA GLY A 255 -4.82 2.69 5.51
C GLY A 255 -5.70 3.95 5.60
N PRO A 256 -5.58 4.75 6.68
CA PRO A 256 -4.68 4.58 7.82
C PRO A 256 -4.99 3.36 8.71
N MET A 257 -4.00 2.98 9.53
CA MET A 257 -4.13 2.00 10.60
C MET A 257 -4.37 2.74 11.92
N TYR A 258 -5.44 2.37 12.61
CA TYR A 258 -5.80 2.84 13.94
C TYR A 258 -5.45 1.75 14.96
N SER A 259 -4.73 2.12 16.02
CA SER A 259 -4.37 1.20 17.10
C SER A 259 -4.20 1.96 18.40
N ALA A 260 -4.97 1.60 19.42
CA ALA A 260 -4.88 2.21 20.75
C ALA A 260 -3.44 2.21 21.31
N ALA A 261 -2.64 1.19 20.99
CA ALA A 261 -1.25 1.10 21.42
C ALA A 261 -0.24 1.97 20.63
N PHE A 262 -0.53 2.31 19.37
CA PHE A 262 0.49 2.83 18.44
C PHE A 262 0.12 4.16 17.79
N THR A 263 -1.16 4.50 17.69
CA THR A 263 -1.63 5.76 17.09
C THR A 263 -2.20 6.72 18.13
N ARG A 264 -2.31 8.01 17.79
CA ARG A 264 -2.91 9.08 18.61
C ARG A 264 -4.01 9.81 17.83
N GLN A 265 -4.91 9.05 17.23
CA GLN A 265 -6.01 9.61 16.46
C GLN A 265 -7.17 9.99 17.37
N SER A 266 -7.83 11.11 17.06
CA SER A 266 -9.09 11.52 17.67
C SER A 266 -10.27 11.03 16.82
N GLY A 267 -11.47 11.06 17.41
CA GLY A 267 -12.72 10.74 16.72
C GLY A 267 -13.27 9.34 17.00
N PRO A 268 -14.31 8.92 16.26
CA PRO A 268 -15.13 7.77 16.67
C PRO A 268 -14.40 6.43 16.66
N VAL A 269 -13.45 6.22 15.74
CA VAL A 269 -12.66 4.97 15.70
C VAL A 269 -11.84 4.79 16.97
N ALA A 270 -11.28 5.87 17.51
CA ALA A 270 -10.50 5.82 18.75
C ALA A 270 -11.37 5.41 19.94
N GLN A 271 -12.58 5.98 20.04
CA GLN A 271 -13.56 5.63 21.08
C GLN A 271 -14.00 4.16 20.97
N VAL A 272 -14.20 3.68 19.74
CA VAL A 272 -14.53 2.27 19.48
C VAL A 272 -13.40 1.34 19.93
N LEU A 273 -12.15 1.65 19.59
CA LEU A 273 -11.00 0.82 19.97
C LEU A 273 -10.77 0.83 21.50
N GLU A 274 -11.00 1.97 22.16
CA GLU A 274 -10.92 2.09 23.61
C GLU A 274 -12.04 1.27 24.30
N ALA A 275 -13.28 1.42 23.85
CA ALA A 275 -14.43 0.70 24.37
C ALA A 275 -14.30 -0.83 24.18
N ALA A 276 -13.74 -1.27 23.05
CA ALA A 276 -13.57 -2.68 22.74
C ALA A 276 -12.69 -3.45 23.73
N ARG A 277 -11.78 -2.76 24.44
CA ARG A 277 -10.79 -3.36 25.35
C ARG A 277 -10.19 -4.66 24.80
N ALA A 278 -9.87 -4.62 23.50
CA ALA A 278 -9.41 -5.79 22.76
C ALA A 278 -8.02 -6.21 23.26
N PRO A 279 -7.71 -7.53 23.26
CA PRO A 279 -6.39 -8.00 23.64
C PRO A 279 -5.35 -7.53 22.62
N GLU A 280 -4.09 -7.60 23.05
CA GLU A 280 -2.95 -7.34 22.16
C GLU A 280 -3.04 -8.15 20.87
N GLY A 281 -3.00 -7.46 19.73
CA GLY A 281 -3.10 -8.07 18.39
C GLY A 281 -4.47 -7.90 17.75
N ASP A 282 -5.52 -7.68 18.55
CA ASP A 282 -6.88 -7.41 18.08
C ASP A 282 -7.32 -5.95 18.29
N ASP A 283 -6.45 -5.13 18.90
CA ASP A 283 -6.64 -3.72 19.22
C ASP A 283 -6.33 -2.81 18.02
N TRP A 284 -6.98 -3.05 16.88
CA TRP A 284 -6.75 -2.25 15.67
C TRP A 284 -7.97 -2.16 14.76
N ALA A 285 -7.95 -1.15 13.89
CA ALA A 285 -8.80 -1.05 12.72
C ALA A 285 -7.98 -0.46 11.57
N LEU A 286 -8.25 -0.88 10.33
CA LEU A 286 -7.57 -0.37 9.15
C LEU A 286 -8.62 0.19 8.18
N ALA A 287 -8.46 1.44 7.79
CA ALA A 287 -9.25 2.01 6.71
C ALA A 287 -8.77 1.46 5.35
N TRP A 288 -9.72 1.24 4.46
CA TRP A 288 -9.50 0.87 3.08
C TRP A 288 -10.37 1.77 2.21
N THR A 289 -9.75 2.70 1.49
CA THR A 289 -10.49 3.64 0.63
C THR A 289 -10.26 3.29 -0.82
N GLU A 290 -11.35 3.24 -1.58
CA GLU A 290 -11.34 3.05 -3.02
C GLU A 290 -11.93 4.30 -3.68
N GLU A 291 -11.17 4.90 -4.59
CA GLU A 291 -11.67 5.87 -5.55
C GLU A 291 -11.80 5.20 -6.92
N ASP A 292 -12.92 5.41 -7.61
CA ASP A 292 -13.21 4.85 -8.94
C ASP A 292 -13.60 5.98 -9.89
N LEU A 293 -12.97 6.05 -11.05
CA LEU A 293 -13.27 6.98 -12.13
C LEU A 293 -13.57 6.18 -13.40
N ARG A 294 -14.72 6.42 -14.02
CA ARG A 294 -15.19 5.72 -15.21
C ARG A 294 -15.39 6.67 -16.38
N SER A 295 -14.98 6.24 -17.56
CA SER A 295 -15.37 6.89 -18.81
C SER A 295 -16.88 6.67 -19.03
N ALA A 296 -17.60 7.74 -19.31
CA ALA A 296 -19.04 7.77 -19.54
C ALA A 296 -19.40 7.78 -21.03
N SER A 297 -18.63 8.54 -21.81
CA SER A 297 -18.81 8.66 -23.26
C SER A 297 -17.50 9.03 -23.95
N VAL A 298 -17.50 8.98 -25.27
CA VAL A 298 -16.38 9.37 -26.12
C VAL A 298 -16.81 10.54 -26.99
N GLU A 299 -15.95 11.54 -27.13
CA GLU A 299 -16.13 12.66 -28.05
C GLU A 299 -15.01 12.69 -29.08
N GLN A 300 -15.30 13.23 -30.26
CA GLN A 300 -14.34 13.38 -31.36
C GLN A 300 -13.85 14.82 -31.41
N VAL A 301 -12.59 15.05 -31.05
CA VAL A 301 -11.99 16.39 -30.98
C VAL A 301 -10.99 16.56 -32.13
N PRO A 302 -10.92 17.74 -32.78
CA PRO A 302 -9.88 18.00 -33.77
C PRO A 302 -8.48 17.83 -33.16
N SER A 303 -7.62 17.08 -33.85
CA SER A 303 -6.17 17.02 -33.59
C SER A 303 -5.45 17.56 -34.82
N GLY A 304 -4.83 18.74 -34.69
CA GLY A 304 -4.22 19.42 -35.83
C GLY A 304 -5.23 19.91 -36.88
N TRP A 305 -4.78 20.04 -38.13
CA TRP A 305 -5.53 20.74 -39.19
C TRP A 305 -6.53 19.84 -39.93
N PHE A 306 -6.35 18.52 -39.91
CA PHE A 306 -7.17 17.59 -40.70
C PHE A 306 -7.58 16.31 -39.97
N ASP A 307 -7.04 16.04 -38.77
CA ASP A 307 -7.29 14.80 -38.04
C ASP A 307 -8.26 15.02 -36.88
N ARG A 308 -8.87 13.93 -36.43
CA ARG A 308 -9.71 13.89 -35.22
C ARG A 308 -9.27 12.73 -34.36
N VAL A 309 -9.32 12.96 -33.05
CA VAL A 309 -8.95 11.97 -32.03
C VAL A 309 -10.11 11.79 -31.08
N GLU A 310 -10.25 10.56 -30.59
CA GLU A 310 -11.20 10.24 -29.55
C GLU A 310 -10.69 10.73 -28.20
N ARG A 311 -11.54 11.45 -27.47
CA ARG A 311 -11.30 11.83 -26.07
C ARG A 311 -12.40 11.27 -25.18
N GLN A 312 -12.04 10.86 -23.98
CA GLN A 312 -12.93 10.30 -22.98
C GLN A 312 -13.58 11.40 -22.16
N VAL A 313 -14.90 11.30 -22.02
CA VAL A 313 -15.68 12.13 -21.09
C VAL A 313 -15.94 11.28 -19.85
N PHE A 314 -15.35 11.66 -18.73
CA PHE A 314 -15.47 10.90 -17.48
C PHE A 314 -16.73 11.27 -16.69
N ALA A 315 -17.36 10.27 -16.08
CA ALA A 315 -18.45 10.47 -15.13
C ALA A 315 -17.90 11.06 -13.83
N LEU A 316 -18.46 12.18 -13.39
CA LEU A 316 -18.21 12.74 -12.05
C LEU A 316 -19.48 12.61 -11.23
N ASP A 317 -19.34 12.35 -9.94
CA ASP A 317 -20.49 12.27 -9.02
C ASP A 317 -21.25 13.62 -9.00
N PRO A 318 -22.49 13.70 -9.51
CA PRO A 318 -23.25 14.96 -9.51
C PRO A 318 -23.95 15.22 -8.16
N PHE A 319 -24.00 14.24 -7.26
CA PHE A 319 -24.84 14.26 -6.06
C PHE A 319 -24.05 14.38 -4.76
N SER A 320 -22.75 14.07 -4.73
CA SER A 320 -21.91 14.60 -3.66
C SER A 320 -21.68 16.08 -3.91
N ALA A 321 -21.96 16.92 -2.91
CA ALA A 321 -21.53 18.32 -2.89
C ALA A 321 -19.99 18.50 -3.05
N ARG A 322 -19.26 17.38 -3.18
CA ARG A 322 -17.82 17.24 -3.36
C ARG A 322 -17.42 16.52 -4.66
N GLY A 323 -18.32 16.19 -5.59
CA GLY A 323 -17.96 15.37 -6.77
C GLY A 323 -16.91 16.02 -7.68
N ALA A 324 -17.03 17.33 -7.90
CA ALA A 324 -15.99 18.12 -8.57
C ALA A 324 -14.72 18.30 -7.69
N GLU A 325 -14.86 18.22 -6.36
CA GLU A 325 -13.76 18.32 -5.40
C GLU A 325 -12.95 17.02 -5.30
N THR A 326 -13.59 15.85 -5.41
CA THR A 326 -12.92 14.53 -5.35
C THR A 326 -12.28 14.16 -6.69
N GLY A 327 -12.90 14.53 -7.82
CA GLY A 327 -12.40 14.17 -9.15
C GLY A 327 -12.42 12.67 -9.41
N ALA A 328 -13.39 11.97 -8.82
CA ALA A 328 -13.69 10.55 -9.03
C ALA A 328 -15.20 10.38 -9.33
N THR A 329 -15.57 9.28 -9.98
CA THR A 329 -16.97 8.89 -10.19
C THR A 329 -17.60 8.41 -8.89
N GLU A 330 -16.85 7.68 -8.07
CA GLU A 330 -17.30 7.14 -6.80
C GLU A 330 -16.13 7.08 -5.81
N THR A 331 -16.43 7.24 -4.51
CA THR A 331 -15.48 6.96 -3.43
C THR A 331 -16.15 6.08 -2.39
N GLN A 332 -15.60 4.89 -2.17
CA GLN A 332 -16.10 3.93 -1.22
C GLN A 332 -15.09 3.75 -0.08
N ARG A 333 -15.59 3.83 1.16
CA ARG A 333 -14.79 3.58 2.35
C ARG A 333 -15.20 2.26 2.99
N ALA A 334 -14.20 1.47 3.32
CA ALA A 334 -14.37 0.29 4.14
C ALA A 334 -13.44 0.36 5.36
N ILE A 335 -13.81 -0.37 6.40
CA ILE A 335 -13.00 -0.58 7.59
C ILE A 335 -12.79 -2.07 7.80
N ILE A 336 -11.55 -2.45 7.99
CA ILE A 336 -11.14 -3.82 8.31
C ILE A 336 -10.79 -3.84 9.79
N LEU A 337 -11.44 -4.69 10.57
CA LEU A 337 -11.25 -4.71 12.02
C LEU A 337 -11.51 -6.11 12.60
N PRO A 338 -10.87 -6.48 13.72
CA PRO A 338 -11.18 -7.71 14.43
C PRO A 338 -12.60 -7.72 15.03
N GLN A 339 -13.04 -8.91 15.43
CA GLN A 339 -14.39 -9.13 15.95
C GLN A 339 -14.73 -8.27 17.18
N ARG A 340 -13.80 -8.09 18.13
CA ARG A 340 -14.06 -7.28 19.34
C ARG A 340 -14.25 -5.78 19.04
N PRO A 341 -13.35 -5.11 18.28
CA PRO A 341 -13.62 -3.76 17.77
C PRO A 341 -14.93 -3.62 17.00
N TYR A 342 -15.31 -4.63 16.21
CA TYR A 342 -16.59 -4.61 15.51
C TYR A 342 -17.80 -4.67 16.46
N GLN A 343 -17.75 -5.47 17.52
CA GLN A 343 -18.80 -5.51 18.53
C GLN A 343 -18.99 -4.14 19.19
N ALA A 344 -17.89 -3.51 19.62
CA ALA A 344 -17.94 -2.16 20.18
C ALA A 344 -18.45 -1.12 19.17
N LEU A 345 -18.07 -1.23 17.90
CA LEU A 345 -18.58 -0.35 16.84
C LEU A 345 -20.09 -0.49 16.68
N ALA A 346 -20.61 -1.72 16.71
CA ALA A 346 -22.03 -2.00 16.58
C ALA A 346 -22.83 -1.52 17.81
N GLU A 347 -22.27 -1.63 19.01
CA GLU A 347 -22.90 -1.16 20.24
C GLU A 347 -22.93 0.37 20.36
N LEU A 348 -21.84 1.04 19.98
CA LEU A 348 -21.74 2.50 20.05
C LEU A 348 -22.47 3.23 18.92
N ASP A 349 -22.64 2.59 17.76
CA ASP A 349 -23.23 3.13 16.52
C ASP A 349 -22.85 4.61 16.25
N PRO A 350 -21.55 4.94 16.18
CA PRO A 350 -21.14 6.32 15.98
C PRO A 350 -21.57 6.84 14.59
N PRO A 351 -21.91 8.14 14.48
CA PRO A 351 -22.29 8.74 13.21
C PRO A 351 -21.17 8.61 12.18
N GLY A 352 -21.55 8.38 10.91
CA GLY A 352 -20.62 8.23 9.79
C GLY A 352 -20.16 6.81 9.50
N PHE A 353 -20.51 5.81 10.34
CA PHE A 353 -20.14 4.40 10.10
C PHE A 353 -21.24 3.59 9.45
N ARG A 354 -22.48 4.09 9.38
CA ARG A 354 -23.61 3.34 8.80
C ARG A 354 -23.42 3.00 7.31
N GLU A 355 -22.79 3.90 6.55
CA GLU A 355 -22.55 3.70 5.11
C GLU A 355 -21.17 3.07 4.80
N VAL A 356 -20.31 2.94 5.81
CA VAL A 356 -18.98 2.35 5.68
C VAL A 356 -19.10 0.84 5.68
N ARG A 357 -18.52 0.15 4.69
CA ARG A 357 -18.49 -1.32 4.70
C ARG A 357 -17.55 -1.84 5.77
N LYS A 358 -17.94 -2.89 6.49
CA LYS A 358 -17.10 -3.50 7.54
C LYS A 358 -16.64 -4.89 7.11
N PHE A 359 -15.33 -5.08 7.08
CA PHE A 359 -14.70 -6.38 6.93
C PHE A 359 -14.22 -6.86 8.30
N VAL A 360 -14.94 -7.80 8.88
CA VAL A 360 -14.69 -8.28 10.23
C VAL A 360 -13.82 -9.52 10.19
N VAL A 361 -12.67 -9.44 10.84
CA VAL A 361 -11.73 -10.55 10.99
C VAL A 361 -12.17 -11.39 12.19
N GLY A 362 -12.61 -12.62 11.92
CA GLY A 362 -12.96 -13.62 12.93
C GLY A 362 -11.86 -14.65 13.18
N ALA A 363 -12.18 -15.67 13.99
CA ALA A 363 -11.29 -16.78 14.30
C ALA A 363 -10.73 -17.47 13.03
N GLY A 364 -9.47 -17.91 13.08
CA GLY A 364 -8.76 -18.49 11.93
C GLY A 364 -8.45 -17.50 10.79
N GLY A 365 -8.69 -16.20 11.02
CA GLY A 365 -8.50 -15.13 10.04
C GLY A 365 -9.57 -15.11 8.95
N ARG A 366 -10.73 -15.76 9.15
CA ARG A 366 -11.86 -15.66 8.21
C ARG A 366 -12.37 -14.23 8.20
N VAL A 367 -12.62 -13.69 7.00
CA VAL A 367 -13.16 -12.34 6.82
C VAL A 367 -14.64 -12.45 6.50
N LEU A 368 -15.47 -11.70 7.23
CA LEU A 368 -16.90 -11.55 6.98
C LEU A 368 -17.18 -10.10 6.56
N SER A 369 -18.07 -9.92 5.60
CA SER A 369 -18.42 -8.61 5.04
C SER A 369 -19.79 -8.21 5.54
N TYR A 370 -19.90 -7.02 6.12
CA TYR A 370 -21.14 -6.43 6.62
C TYR A 370 -21.32 -5.04 6.00
N ARG A 371 -22.58 -4.67 5.76
CA ARG A 371 -22.94 -3.32 5.35
C ARG A 371 -23.31 -2.48 6.57
#